data_AF-A0A5D0U5A9-F1
#
_entry.id   AF-A0A5D0U5A9-F1
#
_cell.length_a   1.000
_cell.length_b   1.000
_cell.length_c   1.000
_cell.angle_alpha   90.00
_cell.angle_beta   90.00
_cell.angle_gamma   90.00
#
_symmetry.space_group_name_H-M   'P 1'
#
loop_
_entity.id
_entity.type
_entity.pdbx_description
1 polymer ?
#
loop_
_entity_poly.entity_id
_entity_poly.type
_entity_poly.pdbx_seq_one_letter_code
_entity_poly.pdbx_strand_id
1 'polypeptide(L)'
;NSIMERWVQTCRRELLDRTLIWNQRHLLHALREFENFYNSHRPHQGIDNARPLYPLPTPIADPDKIARLDIRRHNRLGSLLHEYKHAA
;
A
#
# COMPACT_ATOMS: atom_id res chain seq x y z
N ASN A 1 8.88 -7.52 -20.10
CA ASN A 1 7.64 -7.83 -19.35
C ASN A 1 7.23 -6.54 -18.65
N SER A 2 6.34 -5.75 -19.27
CA SER A 2 6.07 -4.36 -18.86
C SER A 2 5.44 -4.21 -17.46
N ILE A 3 4.75 -5.23 -16.98
CA ILE A 3 4.15 -5.25 -15.64
C ILE A 3 5.24 -5.36 -14.58
N MET A 4 6.17 -6.31 -14.76
CA MET A 4 7.27 -6.51 -13.81
C MET A 4 8.25 -5.35 -13.82
N GLU A 5 8.53 -4.76 -14.99
CA GLU A 5 9.37 -3.56 -15.09
C GLU A 5 8.77 -2.38 -14.30
N ARG A 6 7.46 -2.14 -14.46
CA ARG A 6 6.75 -1.11 -13.70
C ARG A 6 6.78 -1.38 -12.19
N TRP A 7 6.60 -2.63 -11.79
CA TRP A 7 6.65 -3.03 -10.38
C TRP A 7 8.04 -2.75 -9.78
N VAL A 8 9.12 -3.21 -10.45
CA VAL A 8 10.50 -3.00 -10.00
C VAL A 8 10.84 -1.51 -9.92
N GLN A 9 10.46 -0.72 -10.92
CA GLN A 9 10.70 0.72 -10.91
C GLN A 9 9.95 1.44 -9.79
N THR A 10 8.76 0.94 -9.43
CA THR A 10 7.98 1.49 -8.31
C THR A 10 8.63 1.10 -6.98
N CYS A 11 9.00 -0.16 -6.79
CA CYS A 11 9.74 -0.64 -5.62
C CYS A 11 11.04 0.15 -5.42
N ARG A 12 11.79 0.42 -6.49
CA ARG A 12 13.00 1.24 -6.40
C ARG A 12 12.70 2.64 -5.86
N ARG A 13 11.79 3.38 -6.50
CA ARG A 13 11.49 4.78 -6.18
C ARG A 13 10.81 4.99 -4.83
N GLU A 14 9.93 4.07 -4.45
CA GLU A 14 9.10 4.20 -3.25
C GLU A 14 9.73 3.54 -2.01
N LEU A 15 10.55 2.50 -2.19
CA LEU A 15 11.21 1.79 -1.10
C LEU A 15 12.74 2.00 -1.10
N LEU A 16 13.42 1.51 -2.12
CA LEU A 16 14.88 1.30 -2.07
C LEU A 16 15.67 2.62 -2.10
N ASP A 17 15.17 3.62 -2.81
CA ASP A 17 15.82 4.94 -2.86
C ASP A 17 15.60 5.76 -1.57
N ARG A 18 14.73 5.30 -0.66
CA ARG A 18 14.33 6.00 0.58
C ARG A 18 14.73 5.27 1.86
N THR A 19 15.35 4.10 1.75
CA THR A 19 15.66 3.23 2.88
C THR A 19 17.11 2.79 2.85
N LEU A 20 17.85 3.01 3.94
CA LEU A 20 19.17 2.44 4.08
C LEU A 20 19.07 0.94 4.37
N ILE A 21 19.51 0.11 3.42
CA ILE A 21 19.47 -1.34 3.55
C ILE A 21 20.74 -1.85 4.23
N TRP A 22 20.65 -2.16 5.53
CA TRP A 22 21.79 -2.64 6.32
C TRP A 22 22.33 -4.02 5.95
N ASN A 23 21.48 -4.97 5.57
CA ASN A 23 21.90 -6.32 5.20
C ASN A 23 20.81 -7.04 4.39
N GLN A 24 21.11 -8.25 3.92
CA GLN A 24 20.17 -9.06 3.14
C GLN A 24 18.88 -9.39 3.90
N ARG A 25 18.95 -9.67 5.20
CA ARG A 25 17.74 -9.96 6.00
C ARG A 25 16.83 -8.74 6.06
N HIS A 26 17.40 -7.55 6.25
CA HIS A 26 16.66 -6.29 6.21
C HIS A 26 16.04 -6.04 4.84
N LEU A 27 16.80 -6.27 3.75
CA LEU A 27 16.27 -6.16 2.39
C LEU A 27 15.06 -7.06 2.17
N LEU A 28 15.17 -8.34 2.52
CA LEU A 28 14.09 -9.31 2.33
C LEU A 28 12.86 -8.97 3.16
N HIS A 29 13.05 -8.45 4.38
CA HIS A 29 11.94 -7.95 5.19
C HIS A 29 11.27 -6.75 4.51
N ALA A 30 12.04 -5.75 4.10
CA ALA A 30 11.54 -4.56 3.44
C ALA A 30 10.79 -4.86 2.13
N LEU A 31 11.31 -5.78 1.30
CA LEU A 31 10.65 -6.21 0.07
C LEU A 31 9.32 -6.93 0.34
N ARG A 32 9.26 -7.81 1.35
CA ARG A 32 8.01 -8.47 1.75
C ARG A 32 6.97 -7.49 2.27
N GLU A 33 7.39 -6.53 3.08
CA GLU A 33 6.52 -5.47 3.58
C GLU A 33 5.96 -4.63 2.42
N PHE A 34 6.82 -4.28 1.46
CA PHE A 34 6.43 -3.53 0.27
C PHE A 34 5.50 -4.32 -0.65
N GLU A 35 5.79 -5.59 -0.94
CA GLU A 35 4.93 -6.47 -1.74
C GLU A 35 3.53 -6.57 -1.12
N ASN A 36 3.48 -6.84 0.19
CA ASN A 36 2.24 -6.89 0.93
C ASN A 36 1.49 -5.56 0.78
N PHE A 37 2.12 -4.43 1.07
CA PHE A 37 1.50 -3.11 0.92
C PHE A 37 1.02 -2.84 -0.51
N TYR A 38 1.85 -3.10 -1.51
CA TYR A 38 1.57 -2.86 -2.93
C TYR A 38 0.32 -3.61 -3.39
N ASN A 39 0.16 -4.88 -2.99
CA ASN A 39 -0.95 -5.72 -3.41
C ASN A 39 -2.22 -5.55 -2.56
N SER A 40 -2.08 -5.22 -1.28
CA SER A 40 -3.19 -5.19 -0.33
C SER A 40 -3.73 -3.81 0.02
N HIS A 41 -2.95 -2.74 -0.18
CA HIS A 41 -3.31 -1.40 0.30
C HIS A 41 -3.09 -0.29 -0.73
N ARG A 42 -2.08 -0.38 -1.60
CA ARG A 42 -1.83 0.64 -2.63
C ARG A 42 -2.99 0.63 -3.65
N PRO A 43 -3.63 1.77 -3.93
CA PRO A 43 -4.58 1.87 -5.03
C PRO A 43 -3.84 1.84 -6.37
N HIS A 44 -4.42 1.19 -7.38
CA HIS A 44 -3.83 1.10 -8.72
C HIS A 44 -4.78 1.68 -9.76
N GLN A 45 -4.34 2.75 -10.43
CA GLN A 45 -5.13 3.43 -11.46
C GLN A 45 -5.54 2.52 -12.63
N GLY A 46 -4.76 1.48 -12.93
CA GLY A 46 -5.08 0.51 -13.98
C GLY A 46 -6.22 -0.45 -13.65
N ILE A 47 -6.74 -0.43 -12.42
CA ILE A 47 -7.88 -1.23 -11.95
C ILE A 47 -8.85 -0.36 -11.14
N ASP A 48 -9.19 0.83 -11.66
CA ASP A 48 -10.15 1.77 -11.06
C ASP A 48 -9.79 2.20 -9.62
N ASN A 49 -8.50 2.29 -9.32
CA ASN A 49 -7.97 2.53 -7.97
C ASN A 49 -8.37 1.47 -6.93
N ALA A 50 -8.83 0.30 -7.37
CA ALA A 50 -8.93 -0.88 -6.53
C ALA A 50 -7.54 -1.33 -6.07
N ARG A 51 -7.54 -2.24 -5.09
CA ARG A 51 -6.34 -2.91 -4.60
C ARG A 51 -6.34 -4.33 -5.21
N PRO A 52 -5.21 -4.86 -5.71
CA PRO A 52 -5.18 -6.13 -6.43
C PRO A 52 -5.84 -7.28 -5.68
N LEU A 53 -5.68 -7.32 -4.35
CA LEU A 53 -6.26 -8.36 -3.49
C LEU A 53 -7.58 -7.96 -2.81
N TYR A 54 -8.03 -6.72 -2.99
CA TYR A 54 -9.25 -6.20 -2.34
C TYR A 54 -10.03 -5.30 -3.31
N PRO A 55 -11.10 -5.81 -3.94
CA PRO A 55 -11.93 -5.02 -4.82
C PRO A 55 -12.55 -3.83 -4.09
N LEU A 56 -13.06 -2.86 -4.86
CA LEU A 56 -13.71 -1.69 -4.29
C LEU A 56 -14.93 -2.13 -3.45
N PRO A 57 -15.09 -1.58 -2.24
CA PRO A 57 -16.32 -1.76 -1.48
C PRO A 57 -17.48 -1.03 -2.17
N THR A 58 -18.70 -1.38 -1.81
CA THR A 58 -19.89 -0.65 -2.25
C THR A 58 -19.77 0.83 -1.85
N PRO A 59 -20.04 1.78 -2.77
CA PRO A 59 -19.99 3.20 -2.47
C PRO A 59 -20.93 3.56 -1.31
N ILE A 60 -20.45 4.37 -0.38
CA ILE A 60 -21.27 4.94 0.69
C ILE A 60 -21.92 6.22 0.14
N ALA A 61 -23.23 6.21 -0.06
CA ALA A 61 -23.98 7.36 -0.56
C ALA A 61 -24.45 8.33 0.54
N ASP A 62 -24.55 7.85 1.79
CA ASP A 62 -25.03 8.61 2.94
C ASP A 62 -23.90 9.47 3.55
N PRO A 63 -23.99 10.81 3.50
CA PRO A 63 -22.99 11.71 4.07
C PRO A 63 -22.79 11.54 5.58
N ASP A 64 -23.85 11.23 6.34
CA ASP A 64 -23.75 11.05 7.79
C ASP A 64 -22.95 9.78 8.12
N LYS A 65 -23.11 8.74 7.29
CA LYS A 65 -22.31 7.52 7.38
C LYS A 65 -20.85 7.76 7.05
N ILE A 66 -20.54 8.64 6.08
CA ILE A 66 -19.17 9.05 5.76
C ILE A 66 -18.55 9.83 6.93
N ALA A 67 -19.28 10.77 7.52
CA ALA A 67 -18.81 11.61 8.61
C ALA A 67 -18.46 10.81 9.88
N ARG A 68 -19.02 9.61 10.04
CA ARG A 68 -18.81 8.71 11.19
C ARG A 68 -17.76 7.63 10.96
N LEU A 69 -17.09 7.60 9.81
CA LEU A 69 -16.04 6.60 9.55
C LEU A 69 -14.84 6.86 10.47
N ASP A 70 -14.55 5.91 11.37
CA ASP A 70 -13.26 5.89 12.07
C ASP A 70 -12.21 5.30 11.13
N ILE A 71 -11.30 6.15 10.63
CA ILE A 71 -10.18 5.76 9.77
C ILE A 71 -8.89 5.86 10.56
N ARG A 72 -8.18 4.75 10.69
CA ARG A 72 -6.88 4.68 11.35
C ARG A 72 -5.76 4.49 10.35
N ARG A 73 -4.69 5.25 10.55
CA ARG A 73 -3.43 5.08 9.85
C ARG A 73 -2.57 4.06 10.59
N HIS A 74 -2.06 3.08 9.87
CA HIS A 74 -1.03 2.18 10.36
C HIS A 74 0.25 2.40 9.55
N ASN A 75 1.35 2.60 10.27
CA ASN A 75 2.65 2.90 9.68
C ASN A 75 3.47 1.63 9.58
N ARG A 76 4.08 1.37 8.42
CA ARG A 76 4.98 0.24 8.19
C ARG A 76 6.34 0.75 7.71
N LEU A 77 7.38 -0.04 7.96
CA LEU A 77 8.77 0.31 7.63
C LEU A 77 9.18 1.71 8.12
N GLY A 78 9.01 1.98 9.42
CA GLY A 78 9.41 3.27 10.00
C GLY A 78 8.60 4.47 9.47
N SER A 79 7.33 4.26 9.10
CA SER A 79 6.45 5.27 8.48
C SER A 79 6.80 5.63 7.04
N LEU A 80 7.60 4.80 6.36
CA LEU A 80 7.78 4.92 4.92
C LEU A 80 6.49 4.56 4.16
N LEU A 81 5.80 3.53 4.65
CA LEU A 81 4.54 3.05 4.09
C LEU A 81 3.39 3.40 5.03
N HIS A 82 2.32 3.96 4.47
CA HIS A 82 1.12 4.34 5.20
C HIS A 82 -0.07 3.55 4.67
N GLU A 83 -0.66 2.73 5.53
CA GLU A 83 -1.93 2.06 5.23
C GLU A 83 -3.06 2.71 6.04
N TYR A 84 -4.25 2.78 5.45
CA TYR A 84 -5.44 3.33 6.08
C TYR A 84 -6.51 2.24 6.14
N LYS A 85 -7.14 2.08 7.31
CA LYS A 85 -8.16 1.05 7.56
C LYS A 85 -9.29 1.65 8.38
N HIS A 86 -10.49 1.11 8.23
CA HIS A 86 -11.57 1.38 9.18
C HIS A 86 -11.20 0.79 10.54
N ALA A 87 -11.45 1.53 11.62
CA ALA A 87 -11.42 0.96 12.96
C ALA A 87 -12.63 0.02 13.14
N ALA A 88 -12.42 -1.04 13.93
CA ALA A 88 -13.47 -1.98 14.31
C ALA A 88 -14.45 -1.36 15.30
#